data_AF-A0A6J4PYZ0-F1
#
_entry.id   AF-A0A6J4PYZ0-F1
#
_cell.length_a   1.000
_cell.length_b   1.000
_cell.length_c   1.000
_cell.angle_alpha   90.00
_cell.angle_beta   90.00
_cell.angle_gamma   90.00
#
_symmetry.space_group_name_H-M   'P 1'
#
loop_
_entity.id
_entity.type
_entity.pdbx_description
1 polymer ?
#
loop_
_entity_poly.entity_id
_entity_poly.type
_entity_poly.pdbx_seq_one_letter_code
_entity_poly.pdbx_strand_id
1 'polypeptide(L)'
;MRLKRRVPNPPLGARVDDLHRPPKRTERFRAWIEDVPTMRLYVFLTVVTWIALTALIGTGTRLPIERTVPEGFFESGNLDRLESFIVNPNPWTVLLGVGLVVGIEMGIAWYFLERFGKRILKTNTAIRIALAASLTILFTGLARFFAELDFNGYLTPLAGLSVLGTLLLGPRLMFLMVVVTSINIGVMKGNDFLLTSALLLSSGFAIYTVVRVDSRQRLLKAGLVIAGVTAIVMFAVGLIGGASFRAAGTQGLLGLGNGLLSLMLAMVLLPVLEDAFNILTPMKLLEFSNTSNTLIHKVLQKAPGTFTHSMQVGTLAENAAERIGANALLARVGAYYHDIGKMEHPAYFIENQIGQINPHDALSPALSAKEV
;
A
#
# COMPACT_ATOMS: atom_id res chain seq x y z
N MET A 1 10.43 72.14 8.96
CA MET A 1 10.10 70.98 9.80
C MET A 1 9.39 69.92 8.94
N ARG A 2 10.12 68.92 8.42
CA ARG A 2 9.52 67.74 7.75
C ARG A 2 9.55 66.59 8.76
N LEU A 3 8.39 66.25 9.32
CA LEU A 3 8.23 65.10 10.19
C LEU A 3 8.41 63.83 9.34
N LYS A 4 9.54 63.14 9.50
CA LYS A 4 9.72 61.75 9.04
C LYS A 4 8.72 60.89 9.81
N ARG A 5 7.59 60.55 9.20
CA ARG A 5 6.74 59.46 9.68
C ARG A 5 7.56 58.18 9.60
N ARG A 6 7.98 57.65 10.76
CA ARG A 6 8.44 56.26 10.85
C ARG A 6 7.25 55.38 10.47
N VAL A 7 7.37 54.71 9.32
CA VAL A 7 6.51 53.56 9.01
C VAL A 7 6.83 52.53 10.10
N PRO A 8 5.85 52.09 10.90
CA PRO A 8 6.10 51.03 11.87
C PRO A 8 6.54 49.79 11.10
N ASN A 9 7.65 49.17 11.53
CA ASN A 9 8.00 47.84 11.03
C ASN A 9 6.76 46.95 11.19
N PRO A 10 6.30 46.25 10.14
CA PRO A 10 5.22 45.30 10.31
C PRO A 10 5.65 44.33 11.43
N PRO A 11 4.72 43.93 12.32
CA PRO A 11 5.05 42.94 13.34
C PRO A 11 5.66 41.75 12.60
N LEU A 12 6.86 41.34 13.01
CA LEU A 12 7.51 40.12 12.53
C LEU A 12 6.43 39.04 12.59
N GLY A 13 5.90 38.67 11.43
CA GLY A 13 4.96 37.59 11.29
C GLY A 13 5.58 36.35 11.91
N ALA A 14 4.72 35.46 12.41
CA ALA A 14 5.08 34.14 12.93
C ALA A 14 6.33 33.59 12.19
N ARG A 15 7.40 33.28 12.93
CA ARG A 15 8.69 32.86 12.36
C ARG A 15 8.46 31.64 11.46
N VAL A 16 9.34 31.38 10.47
CA VAL A 16 9.35 30.13 9.66
C VAL A 16 9.02 28.89 10.50
N ASP A 17 9.56 28.84 11.73
CA ASP A 17 9.37 27.76 12.71
C ASP A 17 7.92 27.58 13.19
N ASP A 18 7.09 28.62 13.18
CA ASP A 18 5.70 28.57 13.65
C ASP A 18 4.77 27.85 12.65
N LEU A 19 5.19 27.71 11.39
CA LEU A 19 4.52 26.89 10.37
C LEU A 19 5.11 25.47 10.28
N HIS A 20 6.30 25.24 10.83
CA HIS A 20 6.98 23.95 10.82
C HIS A 20 6.78 23.21 12.14
N ARG A 21 5.92 22.18 12.13
CA ARG A 21 5.88 21.22 13.22
C ARG A 21 7.12 20.32 13.20
N PRO A 22 7.60 19.84 14.36
CA PRO A 22 8.64 18.82 14.37
C PRO A 22 8.20 17.57 13.59
N PRO A 23 9.14 16.86 12.93
CA PRO A 23 8.81 15.68 12.15
C PRO A 23 8.30 14.56 13.07
N LYS A 24 7.18 13.96 12.66
CA LYS A 24 6.58 12.78 13.30
C LYS A 24 7.56 11.59 13.24
N ARG A 25 7.35 10.59 14.09
CA ARG A 25 8.15 9.36 14.10
C ARG A 25 8.19 8.67 12.72
N THR A 26 7.05 8.65 12.01
CA THR A 26 6.94 8.08 10.66
C THR A 26 7.76 8.85 9.63
N GLU A 27 7.79 10.18 9.72
CA GLU A 27 8.57 11.04 8.81
C GLU A 27 10.08 10.86 9.03
N ARG A 28 10.53 10.72 10.28
CA ARG A 28 11.93 10.42 10.59
C ARG A 28 12.34 9.04 10.09
N PHE A 29 11.49 8.03 10.29
CA PHE A 29 11.71 6.68 9.76
C PHE A 29 11.84 6.69 8.23
N ARG A 30 10.98 7.45 7.55
CA ARG A 30 11.03 7.62 6.11
C ARG A 30 12.32 8.30 5.64
N ALA A 31 12.68 9.43 6.27
CA ALA A 31 13.92 10.14 5.94
C ALA A 31 15.14 9.20 6.09
N TRP A 32 15.16 8.41 7.15
CA TRP A 32 16.18 7.38 7.34
C TRP A 32 16.22 6.38 6.17
N ILE A 33 15.09 5.86 5.69
CA ILE A 33 15.04 4.97 4.51
C ILE A 33 15.59 5.65 3.26
N GLU A 34 15.24 6.92 3.04
CA GLU A 34 15.67 7.68 1.86
C GLU A 34 17.19 7.96 1.87
N ASP A 35 17.80 8.08 3.06
CA ASP A 35 19.24 8.35 3.23
C ASP A 35 20.12 7.09 3.08
N VAL A 36 19.57 5.88 3.20
CA VAL A 36 20.36 4.64 3.05
C VAL A 36 20.75 4.42 1.59
N PRO A 37 22.04 4.09 1.29
CA PRO A 37 22.45 3.70 -0.05
C PRO A 37 21.56 2.59 -0.61
N THR A 38 20.99 2.81 -1.79
CA THR A 38 19.89 1.99 -2.32
C THR A 38 20.23 0.50 -2.38
N MET A 39 21.47 0.16 -2.75
CA MET A 39 21.95 -1.22 -2.78
C MET A 39 21.94 -1.88 -1.40
N ARG A 40 22.37 -1.17 -0.36
CA ARG A 40 22.38 -1.68 1.02
C ARG A 40 20.96 -1.91 1.53
N LEU A 41 20.06 -0.96 1.25
CA LEU A 41 18.65 -1.09 1.60
C LEU A 41 18.01 -2.31 0.93
N TYR A 42 18.27 -2.53 -0.36
CA TYR A 42 17.69 -3.67 -1.07
C TYR A 42 18.19 -5.00 -0.54
N VAL A 43 19.51 -5.15 -0.37
CA VAL A 43 20.08 -6.37 0.21
C VAL A 43 19.51 -6.63 1.60
N PHE A 44 19.43 -5.59 2.44
CA PHE A 44 18.84 -5.70 3.78
C PHE A 44 17.38 -6.13 3.73
N LEU A 45 16.53 -5.46 2.94
CA LEU A 45 15.11 -5.80 2.82
C LEU A 45 14.92 -7.21 2.28
N THR A 46 15.67 -7.62 1.26
CA THR A 46 15.61 -8.98 0.70
C THR A 46 15.97 -10.03 1.75
N VAL A 47 17.06 -9.85 2.49
CA VAL A 47 17.48 -10.79 3.54
C VAL A 47 16.46 -10.85 4.67
N VAL A 48 15.97 -9.70 5.15
CA VAL A 48 14.97 -9.66 6.22
C VAL A 48 13.66 -10.30 5.79
N THR A 49 13.16 -9.99 4.59
CA THR A 49 11.96 -10.62 4.05
C THR A 49 12.14 -12.12 3.88
N TRP A 50 13.29 -12.56 3.36
CA TRP A 50 13.60 -13.98 3.22
C TRP A 50 13.57 -14.72 4.56
N ILE A 51 14.25 -14.20 5.59
CA ILE A 51 14.26 -14.78 6.93
C ILE A 51 12.84 -14.79 7.53
N ALA A 52 12.13 -13.66 7.46
CA ALA A 52 10.80 -13.52 8.03
C ALA A 52 9.79 -14.51 7.41
N LEU A 53 9.74 -14.59 6.08
CA LEU A 53 8.85 -15.51 5.38
C LEU A 53 9.23 -16.97 5.67
N THR A 54 10.52 -17.29 5.65
CA THR A 54 11.00 -18.64 5.97
C THR A 54 10.59 -19.06 7.38
N ALA A 55 10.69 -18.16 8.36
CA ALA A 55 10.24 -18.41 9.72
C ALA A 55 8.71 -18.56 9.80
N LEU A 56 7.93 -17.65 9.21
CA LEU A 56 6.46 -17.66 9.25
C LEU A 56 5.85 -18.93 8.63
N ILE A 57 6.46 -19.42 7.55
CA ILE A 57 5.97 -20.60 6.80
C ILE A 57 6.58 -21.91 7.33
N GLY A 58 7.85 -21.87 7.74
CA GLY A 58 8.63 -23.04 8.12
C GLY A 58 8.45 -23.49 9.56
N THR A 59 8.05 -22.60 10.47
CA THR A 59 7.76 -22.95 11.87
C THR A 59 6.31 -23.41 12.03
N GLY A 60 5.91 -24.05 13.14
CA GLY A 60 4.51 -24.43 13.43
C GLY A 60 4.11 -25.89 13.20
N THR A 61 2.94 -26.25 13.74
CA THR A 61 2.32 -27.56 13.58
C THR A 61 1.85 -27.75 12.14
N ARG A 62 2.47 -28.68 11.43
CA ARG A 62 2.04 -29.09 10.09
C ARG A 62 1.12 -30.28 10.21
N LEU A 63 0.11 -30.33 9.34
CA LEU A 63 -0.64 -31.56 9.14
C LEU A 63 0.32 -32.66 8.68
N PRO A 64 0.21 -33.88 9.22
CA PRO A 64 1.07 -34.98 8.79
C PRO A 64 0.92 -35.25 7.29
N ILE A 65 2.02 -35.60 6.63
CA ILE A 65 1.98 -36.01 5.23
C ILE A 65 1.51 -37.46 5.19
N GLU A 66 0.28 -37.71 4.72
CA GLU A 66 -0.16 -39.06 4.38
C GLU A 66 0.62 -39.55 3.15
N ARG A 67 1.42 -40.60 3.30
CA ARG A 67 2.01 -41.30 2.15
C ARG A 67 0.93 -42.11 1.44
N THR A 68 0.97 -42.13 0.11
CA THR A 68 0.15 -43.03 -0.72
C THR A 68 0.37 -44.48 -0.30
N VAL A 69 -0.71 -45.12 0.14
CA VAL A 69 -0.74 -46.53 0.51
C VAL A 69 -0.65 -47.37 -0.78
N PRO A 70 0.32 -48.29 -0.93
CA PRO A 70 0.37 -49.19 -2.07
C PRO A 70 -0.91 -50.04 -2.18
N GLU A 71 -1.41 -50.27 -3.39
CA GLU A 71 -2.54 -51.19 -3.62
C GLU A 71 -2.21 -52.58 -3.03
N GLY A 72 -3.07 -53.08 -2.13
CA GLY A 72 -2.90 -54.37 -1.42
C GLY A 72 -2.58 -54.28 0.09
N PHE A 73 -2.41 -53.08 0.66
CA PHE A 73 -1.99 -52.90 2.05
C PHE A 73 -3.05 -53.29 3.12
N PHE A 74 -4.34 -53.24 2.80
CA PHE A 74 -5.43 -53.47 3.76
C PHE A 74 -5.65 -54.95 4.11
N GLU A 75 -4.89 -55.90 3.54
CA GLU A 75 -5.03 -57.33 3.87
C GLU A 75 -4.48 -57.70 5.26
N SER A 76 -3.64 -56.86 5.88
CA SER A 76 -3.12 -57.13 7.23
C SER A 76 -3.62 -56.11 8.24
N GLY A 77 -4.52 -56.53 9.13
CA GLY A 77 -5.16 -55.72 10.18
C GLY A 77 -4.24 -55.22 11.30
N ASN A 78 -3.11 -54.60 10.98
CA ASN A 78 -2.19 -53.99 11.94
C ASN A 78 -2.33 -52.46 11.91
N LEU A 79 -3.06 -51.91 12.87
CA LEU A 79 -3.19 -50.47 13.11
C LEU A 79 -1.83 -49.79 13.38
N ASP A 80 -0.89 -50.49 14.02
CA ASP A 80 0.47 -49.99 14.31
C ASP A 80 1.28 -49.67 13.04
N ARG A 81 0.95 -50.29 11.90
CA ARG A 81 1.59 -49.98 10.62
C ARG A 81 1.04 -48.71 9.98
N LEU A 82 -0.19 -48.27 10.30
CA LEU A 82 -0.75 -47.02 9.78
C LEU A 82 -0.03 -45.79 10.34
N GLU A 83 0.35 -45.82 11.61
CA GLU A 83 1.16 -44.75 12.23
C GLU A 83 2.53 -44.59 11.55
N SER A 84 3.09 -45.67 10.98
CA SER A 84 4.36 -45.61 10.24
C SER A 84 4.28 -44.84 8.90
N PHE A 85 3.07 -44.59 8.39
CA PHE A 85 2.85 -43.74 7.21
C PHE A 85 2.66 -42.26 7.56
N ILE A 86 2.47 -41.95 8.84
CA ILE A 86 2.39 -40.59 9.39
C ILE A 86 3.82 -40.15 9.71
N VAL A 87 4.53 -39.65 8.70
CA VAL A 87 5.90 -39.12 8.91
C VAL A 87 5.80 -37.67 9.36
N ASN A 88 6.24 -37.39 10.58
CA ASN A 88 6.53 -36.03 11.01
C ASN A 88 7.85 -35.58 10.36
N PRO A 89 7.83 -34.68 9.37
CA PRO A 89 9.06 -34.26 8.70
C PRO A 89 9.96 -33.52 9.70
N ASN A 90 11.27 -33.74 9.60
CA ASN A 90 12.23 -33.06 10.46
C ASN A 90 12.10 -31.54 10.29
N PRO A 91 11.85 -30.76 11.37
CA PRO A 91 11.64 -29.31 11.29
C PRO A 91 12.76 -28.56 10.55
N TRP A 92 14.00 -29.02 10.67
CA TRP A 92 15.14 -28.42 9.99
C TRP A 92 15.14 -28.67 8.48
N THR A 93 14.71 -29.86 8.05
CA THR A 93 14.58 -30.17 6.61
C THR A 93 13.44 -29.38 5.96
N VAL A 94 12.36 -29.18 6.72
CA VAL A 94 11.25 -28.32 6.33
C VAL A 94 11.70 -26.87 6.19
N LEU A 95 12.41 -26.35 7.19
CA LEU A 95 12.89 -24.97 7.19
C LEU A 95 13.85 -24.73 6.02
N LEU A 96 14.73 -25.69 5.72
CA LEU A 96 15.61 -25.65 4.55
C LEU A 96 14.81 -25.60 3.24
N GLY A 97 13.83 -26.51 3.08
CA GLY A 97 12.98 -26.55 1.89
C GLY A 97 12.20 -25.25 1.67
N VAL A 98 11.56 -24.73 2.72
CA VAL A 98 10.88 -23.44 2.69
C VAL A 98 11.86 -22.30 2.36
N GLY A 99 13.04 -22.29 2.99
CA GLY A 99 14.06 -21.27 2.75
C GLY A 99 14.53 -21.24 1.30
N LEU A 100 14.68 -22.40 0.67
CA LEU A 100 15.01 -22.49 -0.76
C LEU A 100 13.88 -21.96 -1.65
N VAL A 101 12.62 -22.31 -1.37
CA VAL A 101 11.46 -21.80 -2.11
C VAL A 101 11.36 -20.29 -2.00
N VAL A 102 11.36 -19.75 -0.78
CA VAL A 102 11.30 -18.30 -0.54
C VAL A 102 12.52 -17.61 -1.16
N GLY A 103 13.70 -18.24 -1.14
CA GLY A 103 14.91 -17.72 -1.78
C GLY A 103 14.75 -17.56 -3.29
N ILE A 104 14.15 -18.53 -3.96
CA ILE A 104 13.82 -18.46 -5.39
C ILE A 104 12.78 -17.37 -5.65
N GLU A 105 11.73 -17.27 -4.82
CA GLU A 105 10.72 -16.21 -4.93
C GLU A 105 11.34 -14.81 -4.82
N MET A 106 12.28 -14.62 -3.88
CA MET A 106 13.02 -13.36 -3.74
C MET A 106 13.90 -13.09 -4.97
N GLY A 107 14.53 -14.13 -5.54
CA GLY A 107 15.30 -14.03 -6.78
C GLY A 107 14.44 -13.62 -7.98
N ILE A 108 13.22 -14.18 -8.10
CA ILE A 108 12.25 -13.80 -9.14
C ILE A 108 11.82 -12.34 -8.94
N ALA A 109 11.54 -11.91 -7.71
CA ALA A 109 11.18 -10.54 -7.41
C ALA A 109 12.31 -9.55 -7.72
N TRP A 110 13.55 -9.92 -7.39
CA TRP A 110 14.73 -9.15 -7.75
C TRP A 110 14.86 -9.01 -9.27
N TYR A 111 14.79 -10.12 -10.00
CA TYR A 111 14.89 -10.11 -11.47
C TYR A 111 13.77 -9.28 -12.13
N PHE A 112 12.55 -9.36 -11.60
CA PHE A 112 11.44 -8.53 -12.04
C PHE A 112 11.71 -7.04 -11.82
N LEU A 113 12.22 -6.65 -10.65
CA LEU A 113 12.56 -5.26 -10.36
C LEU A 113 13.73 -4.74 -11.21
N GLU A 114 14.73 -5.58 -11.50
CA GLU A 114 15.82 -5.20 -12.40
C GLU A 114 15.32 -4.90 -13.82
N ARG A 115 14.41 -5.73 -14.33
CA ARG A 115 13.86 -5.59 -15.70
C ARG A 115 12.79 -4.51 -15.83
N PHE A 116 11.89 -4.40 -14.87
CA PHE A 116 10.70 -3.54 -14.96
C PHE A 116 10.70 -2.37 -13.96
N GLY A 117 11.57 -2.40 -12.95
CA GLY A 117 11.59 -1.42 -11.85
C GLY A 117 11.75 0.02 -12.32
N LYS A 118 12.60 0.30 -13.31
CA LYS A 118 12.75 1.66 -13.86
C LYS A 118 11.44 2.23 -14.42
N ARG A 119 10.54 1.38 -14.93
CA ARG A 119 9.23 1.80 -15.46
C ARG A 119 8.15 1.84 -14.38
N ILE A 120 8.22 0.96 -13.38
CA ILE A 120 7.21 0.78 -12.33
C ILE A 120 7.44 1.72 -11.14
N LEU A 121 8.70 1.96 -10.78
CA LEU A 121 9.13 2.69 -9.60
C LEU A 121 9.93 3.94 -10.00
N LYS A 122 9.21 4.93 -10.57
CA LYS A 122 9.81 6.19 -11.03
C LYS A 122 10.23 7.13 -9.89
N THR A 123 9.52 7.08 -8.77
CA THR A 123 9.69 8.00 -7.62
C THR A 123 9.57 7.21 -6.33
N ASN A 124 10.37 7.58 -5.32
CA ASN A 124 10.37 6.96 -3.98
C ASN A 124 10.56 5.43 -4.03
N THR A 125 11.46 4.95 -4.89
CA THR A 125 11.69 3.52 -5.17
C THR A 125 12.02 2.73 -3.90
N ALA A 126 12.86 3.29 -3.02
CA ALA A 126 13.22 2.72 -1.72
C ALA A 126 11.98 2.46 -0.84
N ILE A 127 11.14 3.49 -0.67
CA ILE A 127 9.90 3.44 0.13
C ILE A 127 8.92 2.43 -0.45
N ARG A 128 8.74 2.40 -1.77
CA ARG A 128 7.82 1.45 -2.43
C ARG A 128 8.27 0.00 -2.26
N ILE A 129 9.57 -0.27 -2.32
CA ILE A 129 10.11 -1.61 -2.09
C ILE A 129 10.00 -2.00 -0.61
N ALA A 130 10.28 -1.08 0.32
CA ALA A 130 10.05 -1.30 1.74
C ALA A 130 8.57 -1.60 2.04
N LEU A 131 7.64 -0.88 1.40
CA LEU A 131 6.20 -1.15 1.52
C LEU A 131 5.83 -2.51 0.94
N ALA A 132 6.35 -2.87 -0.24
CA ALA A 132 6.10 -4.18 -0.85
C ALA A 132 6.54 -5.32 0.07
N ALA A 133 7.78 -5.26 0.57
CA ALA A 133 8.31 -6.21 1.55
C ALA A 133 7.43 -6.28 2.80
N SER A 134 7.04 -5.13 3.34
CA SER A 134 6.22 -5.02 4.56
C SER A 134 4.82 -5.63 4.36
N LEU A 135 4.18 -5.39 3.22
CA LEU A 135 2.88 -5.96 2.88
C LEU A 135 2.94 -7.48 2.69
N THR A 136 3.95 -8.00 2.01
CA THR A 136 4.13 -9.46 1.85
C THR A 136 4.35 -10.14 3.19
N ILE A 137 5.18 -9.57 4.07
CA ILE A 137 5.39 -10.09 5.42
C ILE A 137 4.09 -10.00 6.23
N LEU A 138 3.39 -8.86 6.19
CA LEU A 138 2.15 -8.65 6.93
C LEU A 138 1.08 -9.68 6.55
N PHE A 139 0.81 -9.89 5.27
CA PHE A 139 -0.25 -10.80 4.84
C PHE A 139 0.13 -12.28 5.01
N THR A 140 1.41 -12.62 4.90
CA THR A 140 1.88 -13.97 5.26
C THR A 140 1.77 -14.19 6.77
N GLY A 141 2.14 -13.20 7.58
CA GLY A 141 1.99 -13.23 9.03
C GLY A 141 0.54 -13.27 9.49
N LEU A 142 -0.35 -12.58 8.79
CA LEU A 142 -1.79 -12.64 9.05
C LEU A 142 -2.35 -14.02 8.72
N ALA A 143 -1.97 -14.60 7.58
CA ALA A 143 -2.34 -15.96 7.25
C ALA A 143 -1.83 -16.97 8.29
N ARG A 144 -0.61 -16.75 8.80
CA ARG A 144 -0.02 -17.55 9.86
C ARG A 144 -0.83 -17.44 11.17
N PHE A 145 -1.16 -16.23 11.58
CA PHE A 145 -2.00 -15.98 12.75
C PHE A 145 -3.35 -16.69 12.64
N PHE A 146 -3.98 -16.65 11.47
CA PHE A 146 -5.22 -17.40 11.22
C PHE A 146 -5.03 -18.92 11.31
N ALA A 147 -3.89 -19.43 10.86
CA ALA A 147 -3.57 -20.85 10.98
C ALA A 147 -3.36 -21.29 12.43
N GLU A 148 -2.73 -20.47 13.26
CA GLU A 148 -2.51 -20.76 14.70
C GLU A 148 -3.81 -20.70 15.51
N LEU A 149 -4.77 -19.88 15.10
CA LEU A 149 -6.11 -19.82 15.69
C LEU A 149 -7.08 -20.91 15.16
N ASP A 150 -6.58 -21.85 14.37
CA ASP A 150 -7.35 -22.92 13.74
C ASP A 150 -8.54 -22.41 12.88
N PHE A 151 -8.39 -21.20 12.30
CA PHE A 151 -9.33 -20.74 11.30
C PHE A 151 -9.17 -21.51 9.99
N ASN A 152 -10.30 -21.73 9.31
CA ASN A 152 -10.33 -22.33 7.99
C ASN A 152 -9.52 -21.48 6.99
N GLY A 153 -8.62 -22.11 6.23
CA GLY A 153 -7.72 -21.42 5.30
C GLY A 153 -8.44 -20.60 4.23
N TYR A 154 -9.66 -20.98 3.83
CA TYR A 154 -10.45 -20.23 2.86
C TYR A 154 -10.91 -18.85 3.37
N LEU A 155 -10.85 -18.60 4.69
CA LEU A 155 -11.14 -17.30 5.30
C LEU A 155 -9.94 -16.32 5.25
N THR A 156 -8.73 -16.80 4.91
CA THR A 156 -7.50 -15.99 4.92
C THR A 156 -7.60 -14.79 3.95
N PRO A 157 -7.55 -13.53 4.43
CA PRO A 157 -7.96 -12.35 3.65
C PRO A 157 -6.88 -11.85 2.65
N LEU A 158 -6.41 -12.72 1.75
CA LEU A 158 -5.35 -12.37 0.78
C LEU A 158 -5.80 -11.35 -0.27
N ALA A 159 -7.10 -11.27 -0.58
CA ALA A 159 -7.61 -10.25 -1.48
C ALA A 159 -7.33 -8.82 -0.94
N GLY A 160 -7.19 -8.65 0.38
CA GLY A 160 -6.82 -7.38 1.01
C GLY A 160 -5.43 -6.91 0.57
N LEU A 161 -4.48 -7.83 0.40
CA LEU A 161 -3.14 -7.54 -0.12
C LEU A 161 -3.24 -6.97 -1.54
N SER A 162 -4.07 -7.61 -2.37
CA SER A 162 -4.31 -7.21 -3.75
C SER A 162 -4.90 -5.81 -3.85
N VAL A 163 -5.88 -5.50 -2.99
CA VAL A 163 -6.51 -4.18 -2.94
C VAL A 163 -5.49 -3.12 -2.51
N LEU A 164 -4.84 -3.31 -1.36
CA LEU A 164 -3.89 -2.34 -0.81
C LEU A 164 -2.69 -2.12 -1.73
N GLY A 165 -2.04 -3.19 -2.15
CA GLY A 165 -0.84 -3.06 -2.96
C GLY A 165 -1.13 -2.63 -4.39
N THR A 166 -2.30 -2.90 -4.97
CA THR A 166 -2.64 -2.30 -6.28
C THR A 166 -2.80 -0.78 -6.17
N LEU A 167 -3.47 -0.28 -5.13
CA LEU A 167 -3.67 1.16 -4.93
C LEU A 167 -2.36 1.90 -4.60
N LEU A 168 -1.43 1.24 -3.89
CA LEU A 168 -0.19 1.88 -3.42
C LEU A 168 1.03 1.64 -4.33
N LEU A 169 1.14 0.45 -4.93
CA LEU A 169 2.31 -0.02 -5.67
C LEU A 169 2.02 -0.25 -7.16
N GLY A 170 0.74 -0.37 -7.53
CA GLY A 170 0.29 -0.62 -8.89
C GLY A 170 0.14 -2.11 -9.23
N PRO A 171 -0.65 -2.43 -10.28
CA PRO A 171 -1.09 -3.80 -10.55
C PRO A 171 0.03 -4.75 -10.98
N ARG A 172 1.08 -4.25 -11.64
CA ARG A 172 2.18 -5.07 -12.18
C ARG A 172 3.00 -5.74 -11.08
N LEU A 173 3.41 -4.98 -10.07
CA LEU A 173 4.13 -5.53 -8.92
C LEU A 173 3.19 -6.37 -8.05
N MET A 174 1.93 -5.95 -7.94
CA MET A 174 0.94 -6.67 -7.14
C MET A 174 0.68 -8.08 -7.66
N PHE A 175 0.64 -8.29 -8.98
CA PHE A 175 0.45 -9.63 -9.52
C PHE A 175 1.52 -10.62 -9.03
N LEU A 176 2.79 -10.21 -9.10
CA LEU A 176 3.91 -11.02 -8.60
C LEU A 176 3.76 -11.30 -7.08
N MET A 177 3.46 -10.27 -6.30
CA MET A 177 3.33 -10.39 -4.85
C MET A 177 2.16 -11.32 -4.45
N VAL A 178 1.04 -11.31 -5.18
CA VAL A 178 -0.08 -12.23 -4.96
C VAL A 178 0.33 -13.67 -5.25
N VAL A 179 1.01 -13.93 -6.37
CA VAL A 179 1.52 -15.26 -6.72
C VAL A 179 2.38 -15.81 -5.60
N VAL A 180 3.41 -15.06 -5.20
CA VAL A 180 4.32 -15.41 -4.10
C VAL A 180 3.55 -15.68 -2.81
N THR A 181 2.66 -14.78 -2.41
CA THR A 181 1.95 -14.93 -1.12
C THR A 181 0.95 -16.09 -1.14
N SER A 182 0.30 -16.37 -2.28
CA SER A 182 -0.60 -17.52 -2.42
C SER A 182 0.11 -18.88 -2.34
N ILE A 183 1.33 -18.97 -2.90
CA ILE A 183 2.17 -20.17 -2.82
C ILE A 183 2.60 -20.38 -1.37
N ASN A 184 3.08 -19.31 -0.72
CA ASN A 184 3.50 -19.34 0.68
C ASN A 184 2.38 -19.79 1.63
N ILE A 185 1.14 -19.32 1.41
CA ILE A 185 -0.01 -19.75 2.21
C ILE A 185 -0.34 -21.24 1.97
N GLY A 186 -0.24 -21.73 0.72
CA GLY A 186 -0.44 -23.14 0.41
C GLY A 186 0.56 -24.06 1.08
N VAL A 187 1.85 -23.72 0.99
CA VAL A 187 2.94 -24.46 1.65
C VAL A 187 2.72 -24.49 3.16
N MET A 188 2.32 -23.35 3.74
CA MET A 188 2.02 -23.25 5.18
C MET A 188 0.84 -24.13 5.62
N LYS A 189 -0.18 -24.29 4.78
CA LYS A 189 -1.35 -25.15 5.03
C LYS A 189 -1.17 -26.60 4.55
N GLY A 190 0.07 -27.06 4.40
CA GLY A 190 0.36 -28.48 4.08
C GLY A 190 0.40 -28.79 2.58
N ASN A 191 0.81 -27.82 1.75
CA ASN A 191 0.83 -27.92 0.28
C ASN A 191 -0.58 -28.04 -0.34
N ASP A 192 -1.56 -27.34 0.23
CA ASP A 192 -2.94 -27.32 -0.26
C ASP A 192 -3.03 -26.54 -1.59
N PHE A 193 -3.02 -27.30 -2.69
CA PHE A 193 -3.11 -26.76 -4.05
C PHE A 193 -4.46 -26.07 -4.32
N LEU A 194 -5.56 -26.60 -3.79
CA LEU A 194 -6.90 -26.06 -4.02
C LEU A 194 -7.05 -24.71 -3.32
N LEU A 195 -6.58 -24.60 -2.08
CA LEU A 195 -6.51 -23.33 -1.35
C LEU A 195 -5.64 -22.31 -2.08
N THR A 196 -4.41 -22.68 -2.48
CA THR A 196 -3.52 -21.77 -3.22
C THR A 196 -4.17 -21.26 -4.50
N SER A 197 -4.78 -22.15 -5.28
CA SER A 197 -5.45 -21.80 -6.53
C SER A 197 -6.63 -20.85 -6.29
N ALA A 198 -7.43 -21.11 -5.27
CA ALA A 198 -8.58 -20.29 -4.92
C ALA A 198 -8.17 -18.87 -4.47
N LEU A 199 -7.14 -18.79 -3.62
CA LEU A 199 -6.58 -17.52 -3.15
C LEU A 199 -5.93 -16.73 -4.29
N LEU A 200 -5.18 -17.40 -5.18
CA LEU A 200 -4.56 -16.78 -6.34
C LEU A 200 -5.61 -16.20 -7.31
N LEU A 201 -6.64 -16.97 -7.65
CA LEU A 201 -7.69 -16.54 -8.58
C LEU A 201 -8.50 -15.35 -8.02
N SER A 202 -8.95 -15.45 -6.77
CA SER A 202 -9.72 -14.38 -6.11
C SER A 202 -8.90 -13.10 -5.93
N SER A 203 -7.65 -13.23 -5.47
CA SER A 203 -6.73 -12.10 -5.29
C SER A 203 -6.30 -11.50 -6.62
N GLY A 204 -6.03 -12.31 -7.64
CA GLY A 204 -5.74 -11.87 -9.00
C GLY A 204 -6.90 -11.06 -9.59
N PHE A 205 -8.13 -11.52 -9.41
CA PHE A 205 -9.33 -10.75 -9.80
C PHE A 205 -9.44 -9.42 -9.04
N ALA A 206 -9.13 -9.42 -7.75
CA ALA A 206 -9.16 -8.22 -6.92
C ALA A 206 -8.20 -7.12 -7.42
N ILE A 207 -7.00 -7.48 -7.91
CA ILE A 207 -6.04 -6.54 -8.51
C ILE A 207 -6.74 -5.71 -9.59
N TYR A 208 -7.30 -6.37 -10.61
CA TYR A 208 -7.87 -5.69 -11.76
C TYR A 208 -9.15 -4.92 -11.44
N THR A 209 -9.90 -5.38 -10.44
CA THR A 209 -11.12 -4.71 -9.98
C THR A 209 -10.82 -3.32 -9.40
N VAL A 210 -9.65 -3.12 -8.75
CA VAL A 210 -9.33 -1.85 -8.07
C VAL A 210 -8.40 -0.92 -8.86
N VAL A 211 -7.92 -1.29 -10.04
CA VAL A 211 -6.97 -0.47 -10.84
C VAL A 211 -7.47 0.95 -11.09
N ARG A 212 -8.79 1.14 -11.23
CA ARG A 212 -9.42 2.43 -11.55
C ARG A 212 -10.25 3.00 -10.40
N VAL A 213 -10.01 2.54 -9.18
CA VAL A 213 -10.70 3.06 -8.00
C VAL A 213 -10.08 4.40 -7.60
N ASP A 214 -10.92 5.44 -7.60
CA ASP A 214 -10.52 6.82 -7.29
C ASP A 214 -11.18 7.38 -6.02
N SER A 215 -12.16 6.66 -5.46
CA SER A 215 -13.01 7.15 -4.37
C SER A 215 -13.39 6.02 -3.41
N ARG A 216 -13.66 6.37 -2.15
CA ARG A 216 -14.06 5.41 -1.10
C ARG A 216 -15.34 4.65 -1.47
N GLN A 217 -16.29 5.31 -2.12
CA GLN A 217 -17.52 4.66 -2.58
C GLN A 217 -17.25 3.61 -3.69
N ARG A 218 -16.35 3.91 -4.64
CA ARG A 218 -15.95 2.92 -5.64
C ARG A 218 -15.16 1.78 -5.02
N LEU A 219 -14.34 2.05 -4.00
CA LEU A 219 -13.64 1.00 -3.25
C LEU A 219 -14.62 0.06 -2.53
N LEU A 220 -15.67 0.60 -1.90
CA LEU A 220 -16.75 -0.21 -1.29
C LEU A 220 -17.41 -1.12 -2.32
N LYS A 221 -17.83 -0.56 -3.46
CA LYS A 221 -18.46 -1.33 -4.55
C LYS A 221 -17.52 -2.41 -5.09
N ALA A 222 -16.26 -2.07 -5.33
CA ALA A 222 -15.24 -3.01 -5.77
C ALA A 222 -15.05 -4.16 -4.77
N GLY A 223 -14.98 -3.85 -3.47
CA GLY A 223 -14.85 -4.86 -2.43
C GLY A 223 -16.03 -5.81 -2.32
N LEU A 224 -17.26 -5.33 -2.51
CA LEU A 224 -18.45 -6.20 -2.56
C LEU A 224 -18.41 -7.15 -3.75
N VAL A 225 -17.97 -6.67 -4.93
CA VAL A 225 -17.77 -7.51 -6.11
C VAL A 225 -16.68 -8.55 -5.86
N ILE A 226 -15.56 -8.15 -5.24
CA ILE A 226 -14.47 -9.06 -4.86
C ILE A 226 -14.99 -10.14 -3.90
N ALA A 227 -15.81 -9.79 -2.92
CA ALA A 227 -16.39 -10.76 -1.98
C ALA A 227 -17.31 -11.77 -2.68
N GLY A 228 -18.17 -11.31 -3.58
CA GLY A 228 -19.02 -12.21 -4.38
C GLY A 228 -18.22 -13.17 -5.26
N VAL A 229 -17.20 -12.66 -5.98
CA VAL A 229 -16.34 -13.50 -6.83
C VAL A 229 -15.52 -14.47 -5.99
N THR A 230 -15.01 -14.04 -4.84
CA THR A 230 -14.28 -14.92 -3.92
C THR A 230 -15.20 -16.04 -3.43
N ALA A 231 -16.45 -15.74 -3.08
CA ALA A 231 -17.44 -16.76 -2.70
C ALA A 231 -17.67 -17.80 -3.81
N ILE A 232 -17.82 -17.35 -5.06
CA ILE A 232 -18.01 -18.25 -6.22
C ILE A 232 -16.78 -19.12 -6.45
N VAL A 233 -15.58 -18.54 -6.40
CA VAL A 233 -14.33 -19.28 -6.56
C VAL A 233 -14.18 -20.34 -5.46
N MET A 234 -14.41 -19.97 -4.20
CA MET A 234 -14.31 -20.90 -3.08
C MET A 234 -15.35 -22.02 -3.17
N PHE A 235 -16.58 -21.70 -3.58
CA PHE A 235 -17.64 -22.69 -3.84
C PHE A 235 -17.23 -23.68 -4.94
N ALA A 236 -16.74 -23.17 -6.08
CA ALA A 236 -16.31 -24.00 -7.20
C ALA A 236 -15.14 -24.92 -6.83
N VAL A 237 -14.16 -24.40 -6.09
CA VAL A 237 -13.04 -25.19 -5.58
C VAL A 237 -13.50 -26.28 -4.61
N GLY A 238 -14.52 -26.00 -3.79
CA GLY A 238 -15.14 -27.01 -2.92
C GLY A 238 -15.75 -28.16 -3.72
N LEU A 239 -16.48 -27.86 -4.80
CA LEU A 239 -17.02 -28.88 -5.69
C LEU A 239 -15.92 -29.69 -6.41
N ILE A 240 -14.87 -29.02 -6.89
CA ILE A 240 -13.71 -29.69 -7.52
C ILE A 240 -13.03 -30.64 -6.53
N GLY A 241 -12.94 -30.24 -5.26
CA GLY A 241 -12.42 -31.07 -4.16
C GLY A 241 -13.34 -32.23 -3.74
N GLY A 242 -14.46 -32.45 -4.43
CA GLY A 242 -15.40 -33.54 -4.14
C GLY A 242 -16.36 -33.25 -2.97
N ALA A 243 -16.44 -32.02 -2.50
CA ALA A 243 -17.37 -31.66 -1.42
C ALA A 243 -18.83 -31.77 -1.89
N SER A 244 -19.72 -32.20 -0.98
CA SER A 244 -21.16 -32.10 -1.24
C SER A 244 -21.57 -30.65 -1.53
N PHE A 245 -22.67 -30.45 -2.26
CA PHE A 245 -23.16 -29.11 -2.59
C PHE A 245 -23.34 -28.22 -1.35
N ARG A 246 -23.80 -28.80 -0.23
CA ARG A 246 -23.95 -28.09 1.06
C ARG A 246 -22.59 -27.67 1.62
N ALA A 247 -21.60 -28.57 1.62
CA ALA A 247 -20.26 -28.28 2.12
C ALA A 247 -19.53 -27.25 1.24
N ALA A 248 -19.65 -27.36 -0.09
CA ALA A 248 -19.17 -26.35 -1.03
C ALA A 248 -19.86 -25.00 -0.77
N GLY A 249 -21.17 -24.99 -0.47
CA GLY A 249 -21.92 -23.81 -0.05
C GLY A 249 -21.31 -23.12 1.17
N THR A 250 -20.97 -23.89 2.21
CA THR A 250 -20.25 -23.39 3.39
C THR A 250 -18.89 -22.80 3.02
N GLN A 251 -18.14 -23.47 2.15
CA GLN A 251 -16.86 -22.96 1.65
C GLN A 251 -17.02 -21.65 0.85
N GLY A 252 -18.09 -21.53 0.07
CA GLY A 252 -18.47 -20.28 -0.58
C GLY A 252 -18.77 -19.15 0.41
N LEU A 253 -19.46 -19.45 1.52
CA LEU A 253 -19.70 -18.47 2.59
C LEU A 253 -18.39 -18.02 3.27
N LEU A 254 -17.43 -18.94 3.46
CA LEU A 254 -16.08 -18.57 3.92
C LEU A 254 -15.38 -17.66 2.92
N GLY A 255 -15.54 -17.92 1.62
CA GLY A 255 -15.04 -17.04 0.56
C GLY A 255 -15.68 -15.65 0.56
N LEU A 256 -16.98 -15.55 0.85
CA LEU A 256 -17.65 -14.27 1.05
C LEU A 256 -17.04 -13.52 2.24
N GLY A 257 -16.86 -14.21 3.36
CA GLY A 257 -16.21 -13.68 4.56
C GLY A 257 -14.79 -13.18 4.28
N ASN A 258 -14.00 -13.94 3.53
CA ASN A 258 -12.65 -13.56 3.10
C ASN A 258 -12.64 -12.22 2.35
N GLY A 259 -13.49 -12.07 1.33
CA GLY A 259 -13.54 -10.83 0.56
C GLY A 259 -14.07 -9.63 1.35
N LEU A 260 -15.02 -9.83 2.26
CA LEU A 260 -15.50 -8.77 3.16
C LEU A 260 -14.43 -8.36 4.17
N LEU A 261 -13.74 -9.31 4.79
CA LEU A 261 -12.60 -9.04 5.70
C LEU A 261 -11.47 -8.30 4.95
N SER A 262 -11.19 -8.72 3.72
CA SER A 262 -10.22 -8.07 2.83
C SER A 262 -10.57 -6.60 2.55
N LEU A 263 -11.84 -6.31 2.25
CA LEU A 263 -12.34 -4.94 2.07
C LEU A 263 -12.20 -4.13 3.37
N MET A 264 -12.57 -4.70 4.52
CA MET A 264 -12.45 -4.04 5.82
C MET A 264 -11.00 -3.69 6.13
N LEU A 265 -10.08 -4.64 5.96
CA LEU A 265 -8.65 -4.41 6.14
C LEU A 265 -8.13 -3.32 5.22
N ALA A 266 -8.52 -3.35 3.94
CA ALA A 266 -8.12 -2.32 2.99
C ALA A 266 -8.60 -0.92 3.40
N MET A 267 -9.86 -0.78 3.83
CA MET A 267 -10.43 0.50 4.27
C MET A 267 -9.73 1.10 5.48
N VAL A 268 -9.32 0.24 6.44
CA VAL A 268 -8.65 0.68 7.67
C VAL A 268 -7.18 0.96 7.43
N LEU A 269 -6.48 0.08 6.72
CA LEU A 269 -5.02 0.16 6.57
C LEU A 269 -4.60 1.16 5.51
N LEU A 270 -5.40 1.39 4.46
CA LEU A 270 -5.01 2.29 3.37
C LEU A 270 -4.62 3.70 3.85
N PRO A 271 -5.44 4.44 4.62
CA PRO A 271 -5.04 5.77 5.09
C PRO A 271 -3.79 5.74 5.99
N VAL A 272 -3.64 4.69 6.81
CA VAL A 272 -2.46 4.51 7.67
C VAL A 272 -1.19 4.32 6.83
N LEU A 273 -1.28 3.51 5.77
CA LEU A 273 -0.16 3.25 4.87
C LEU A 273 0.15 4.47 3.98
N GLU A 274 -0.86 5.18 3.51
CA GLU A 274 -0.70 6.46 2.78
C GLU A 274 0.10 7.46 3.60
N ASP A 275 -0.27 7.66 4.86
CA ASP A 275 0.40 8.60 5.76
C ASP A 275 1.78 8.10 6.21
N ALA A 276 1.94 6.80 6.50
CA ALA A 276 3.20 6.23 6.96
C ALA A 276 4.28 6.23 5.87
N PHE A 277 3.90 5.95 4.61
CA PHE A 277 4.83 5.87 3.48
C PHE A 277 4.79 7.11 2.58
N ASN A 278 3.97 8.11 2.91
CA ASN A 278 3.75 9.34 2.14
C ASN A 278 3.45 9.07 0.65
N ILE A 279 2.48 8.17 0.42
CA ILE A 279 2.05 7.80 -0.93
C ILE A 279 0.76 8.54 -1.25
N LEU A 280 0.78 9.30 -2.36
CA LEU A 280 -0.39 9.99 -2.87
C LEU A 280 -1.22 9.03 -3.73
N THR A 281 -2.34 8.57 -3.18
CA THR A 281 -3.38 7.89 -3.94
C THR A 281 -4.40 8.90 -4.48
N PRO A 282 -5.25 8.53 -5.45
CA PRO A 282 -6.35 9.39 -5.88
C PRO A 282 -7.27 9.82 -4.73
N MET A 283 -7.54 8.94 -3.76
CA MET A 283 -8.37 9.28 -2.59
C MET A 283 -7.69 10.31 -1.70
N LYS A 284 -6.38 10.19 -1.47
CA LYS A 284 -5.60 11.18 -0.71
C LYS A 284 -5.54 12.52 -1.43
N LEU A 285 -5.42 12.52 -2.75
CA LEU A 285 -5.49 13.74 -3.56
C LEU A 285 -6.88 14.41 -3.48
N LEU A 286 -7.97 13.64 -3.47
CA LEU A 286 -9.31 14.19 -3.26
C LEU A 286 -9.45 14.80 -1.86
N GLU A 287 -8.87 14.20 -0.83
CA GLU A 287 -8.82 14.79 0.51
C GLU A 287 -8.07 16.13 0.52
N PHE A 288 -6.93 16.21 -0.17
CA PHE A 288 -6.17 17.45 -0.35
C PHE A 288 -6.86 18.47 -1.26
N SER A 289 -7.77 18.05 -2.14
CA SER A 289 -8.54 18.97 -2.97
C SER A 289 -9.63 19.72 -2.19
N ASN A 290 -9.96 19.26 -0.98
CA ASN A 290 -10.98 19.87 -0.15
C ASN A 290 -10.48 21.20 0.44
N THR A 291 -11.16 22.30 0.13
CA THR A 291 -10.81 23.65 0.62
C THR A 291 -11.01 23.83 2.13
N SER A 292 -11.76 22.93 2.79
CA SER A 292 -11.84 22.85 4.25
C SER A 292 -10.58 22.27 4.90
N ASN A 293 -9.61 21.79 4.11
CA ASN A 293 -8.32 21.37 4.64
C ASN A 293 -7.65 22.53 5.36
N THR A 294 -7.13 22.28 6.57
CA THR A 294 -6.55 23.29 7.45
C THR A 294 -5.49 24.15 6.76
N LEU A 295 -4.66 23.57 5.89
CA LEU A 295 -3.59 24.33 5.23
C LEU A 295 -4.14 25.25 4.14
N ILE A 296 -5.06 24.78 3.30
CA ILE A 296 -5.71 25.60 2.27
C ILE A 296 -6.52 26.73 2.93
N HIS A 297 -7.22 26.42 4.01
CA HIS A 297 -7.96 27.42 4.78
C HIS A 297 -7.03 28.52 5.34
N LYS A 298 -5.81 28.17 5.78
CA LYS A 298 -4.81 29.15 6.18
C LYS A 298 -4.33 30.01 5.01
N VAL A 299 -4.16 29.45 3.81
CA VAL A 299 -3.80 30.24 2.60
C VAL A 299 -4.91 31.24 2.31
N LEU A 300 -6.17 30.81 2.34
CA LEU A 300 -7.33 31.70 2.14
C LEU A 300 -7.35 32.86 3.15
N GLN A 301 -7.03 32.59 4.42
CA GLN A 301 -7.02 33.61 5.47
C GLN A 301 -5.82 34.56 5.41
N LYS A 302 -4.62 34.05 5.12
CA LYS A 302 -3.37 34.82 5.15
C LYS A 302 -3.02 35.49 3.81
N ALA A 303 -3.32 34.82 2.71
CA ALA A 303 -2.95 35.22 1.35
C ALA A 303 -4.12 34.96 0.36
N PRO A 304 -5.24 35.72 0.47
CA PRO A 304 -6.46 35.46 -0.30
C PRO A 304 -6.29 35.61 -1.82
N GLY A 305 -5.37 36.50 -2.24
CA GLY A 305 -5.00 36.65 -3.65
C GLY A 305 -4.30 35.41 -4.18
N THR A 306 -3.30 34.91 -3.45
CA THR A 306 -2.60 33.65 -3.77
C THR A 306 -3.55 32.45 -3.78
N PHE A 307 -4.53 32.39 -2.86
CA PHE A 307 -5.57 31.36 -2.89
C PHE A 307 -6.36 31.39 -4.20
N THR A 308 -6.88 32.55 -4.58
CA THR A 308 -7.68 32.71 -5.80
C THR A 308 -6.87 32.35 -7.05
N HIS A 309 -5.62 32.83 -7.11
CA HIS A 309 -4.67 32.47 -8.16
C HIS A 309 -4.47 30.96 -8.25
N SER A 310 -4.20 30.30 -7.13
CA SER A 310 -3.93 28.85 -7.09
C SER A 310 -5.14 28.02 -7.53
N MET A 311 -6.37 28.43 -7.19
CA MET A 311 -7.60 27.76 -7.66
C MET A 311 -7.79 27.91 -9.19
N GLN A 312 -7.51 29.10 -9.73
CA GLN A 312 -7.57 29.35 -11.18
C GLN A 312 -6.52 28.55 -11.94
N VAL A 313 -5.27 28.56 -11.47
CA VAL A 313 -4.17 27.76 -12.04
C VAL A 313 -4.50 26.28 -11.97
N GLY A 314 -5.08 25.80 -10.86
CA GLY A 314 -5.50 24.41 -10.73
C GLY A 314 -6.53 23.99 -11.76
N THR A 315 -7.50 24.85 -12.08
CA THR A 315 -8.49 24.60 -13.13
C THR A 315 -7.84 24.53 -14.52
N LEU A 316 -6.92 25.46 -14.83
CA LEU A 316 -6.20 25.46 -16.09
C LEU A 316 -5.29 24.22 -16.24
N ALA A 317 -4.58 23.87 -15.16
CA ALA A 317 -3.68 22.72 -15.11
C ALA A 317 -4.43 21.39 -15.24
N GLU A 318 -5.60 21.25 -14.61
CA GLU A 318 -6.47 20.07 -14.75
C GLU A 318 -6.86 19.86 -16.21
N ASN A 319 -7.42 20.90 -16.83
CA ASN A 319 -7.89 20.85 -18.22
C ASN A 319 -6.75 20.54 -19.21
N ALA A 320 -5.58 21.15 -19.01
CA ALA A 320 -4.41 20.89 -19.85
C ALA A 320 -3.90 19.45 -19.68
N ALA A 321 -3.80 18.97 -18.43
CA ALA A 321 -3.35 17.62 -18.13
C ALA A 321 -4.31 16.55 -18.68
N GLU A 322 -5.62 16.77 -18.58
CA GLU A 322 -6.64 15.87 -19.13
C GLU A 322 -6.50 15.72 -20.65
N ARG A 323 -6.31 16.82 -21.38
CA ARG A 323 -6.17 16.80 -22.85
C ARG A 323 -4.95 16.03 -23.36
N ILE A 324 -3.87 15.98 -22.57
CA ILE A 324 -2.64 15.24 -22.95
C ILE A 324 -2.57 13.84 -22.31
N GLY A 325 -3.61 13.40 -21.61
CA GLY A 325 -3.65 12.11 -20.92
C GLY A 325 -2.72 12.02 -19.70
N ALA A 326 -2.36 13.16 -19.09
CA ALA A 326 -1.63 13.22 -17.84
C ALA A 326 -2.57 13.10 -16.63
N ASN A 327 -2.01 13.05 -15.41
CA ASN A 327 -2.81 12.95 -14.18
C ASN A 327 -3.41 14.32 -13.81
N ALA A 328 -4.65 14.55 -14.27
CA ALA A 328 -5.37 15.81 -14.08
C ALA A 328 -5.64 16.14 -12.61
N LEU A 329 -6.02 15.16 -11.79
CA LEU A 329 -6.25 15.36 -10.36
C LEU A 329 -4.97 15.78 -9.62
N LEU A 330 -3.84 15.15 -9.93
CA LEU A 330 -2.54 15.53 -9.37
C LEU A 330 -2.14 16.94 -9.80
N ALA A 331 -2.36 17.31 -11.06
CA ALA A 331 -2.07 18.65 -11.57
C ALA A 331 -2.90 19.72 -10.84
N ARG A 332 -4.22 19.50 -10.71
CA ARG A 332 -5.12 20.40 -9.97
C ARG A 332 -4.68 20.59 -8.53
N VAL A 333 -4.51 19.49 -7.81
CA VAL A 333 -4.18 19.52 -6.37
C VAL A 333 -2.78 20.08 -6.17
N GLY A 334 -1.82 19.73 -7.03
CA GLY A 334 -0.47 20.32 -7.00
C GLY A 334 -0.51 21.84 -7.11
N ALA A 335 -1.34 22.39 -8.02
CA ALA A 335 -1.51 23.83 -8.15
C ALA A 335 -2.11 24.49 -6.90
N TYR A 336 -3.01 23.82 -6.17
CA TYR A 336 -3.58 24.36 -4.92
C TYR A 336 -2.52 24.64 -3.86
N TYR A 337 -1.43 23.87 -3.87
CA TYR A 337 -0.37 23.95 -2.86
C TYR A 337 0.95 24.54 -3.38
N HIS A 338 1.07 24.86 -4.68
CA HIS A 338 2.36 25.23 -5.27
C HIS A 338 2.97 26.50 -4.67
N ASP A 339 2.12 27.44 -4.25
CA ASP A 339 2.48 28.77 -3.74
C ASP A 339 2.25 28.91 -2.22
N ILE A 340 2.14 27.81 -1.47
CA ILE A 340 1.83 27.86 -0.03
C ILE A 340 2.85 28.66 0.79
N GLY A 341 4.10 28.76 0.30
CA GLY A 341 5.17 29.53 0.93
C GLY A 341 4.85 31.03 1.03
N LYS A 342 4.05 31.57 0.09
CA LYS A 342 3.65 32.99 0.09
C LYS A 342 2.85 33.42 1.32
N MET A 343 2.35 32.46 2.12
CA MET A 343 1.68 32.73 3.39
C MET A 343 2.58 33.39 4.44
N GLU A 344 3.91 33.29 4.32
CA GLU A 344 4.84 33.88 5.27
C GLU A 344 4.93 35.39 5.12
N HIS A 345 5.08 35.87 3.89
CA HIS A 345 5.16 37.30 3.55
C HIS A 345 4.15 37.70 2.46
N PRO A 346 2.82 37.58 2.68
CA PRO A 346 1.82 37.77 1.63
C PRO A 346 1.89 39.12 0.92
N ALA A 347 2.18 40.19 1.66
CA ALA A 347 2.22 41.56 1.16
C ALA A 347 3.31 41.83 0.11
N TYR A 348 4.31 40.94 -0.02
CA TYR A 348 5.34 41.04 -1.05
C TYR A 348 4.90 40.50 -2.41
N PHE A 349 3.78 39.77 -2.46
CA PHE A 349 3.27 39.18 -3.70
C PHE A 349 2.10 40.02 -4.24
N ILE A 350 2.22 40.46 -5.49
CA ILE A 350 1.32 41.44 -6.13
C ILE A 350 -0.16 41.03 -6.07
N GLU A 351 -0.47 39.75 -6.17
CA GLU A 351 -1.85 39.25 -6.11
C GLU A 351 -2.52 39.51 -4.75
N ASN A 352 -1.75 39.76 -3.68
CA ASN A 352 -2.25 40.08 -2.35
C ASN A 352 -2.18 41.59 -2.01
N GLN A 353 -1.68 42.44 -2.91
CA GLN A 353 -1.43 43.88 -2.66
C GLN A 353 -2.64 44.78 -2.98
N ILE A 354 -3.86 44.38 -2.59
CA ILE A 354 -5.06 45.18 -2.91
C ILE A 354 -5.03 46.50 -2.13
N GLY A 355 -4.79 47.61 -2.82
CA GLY A 355 -4.77 48.96 -2.25
C GLY A 355 -3.56 49.29 -1.38
N GLN A 356 -2.47 48.52 -1.49
CA GLN A 356 -1.22 48.75 -0.75
C GLN A 356 -0.08 49.23 -1.65
N ILE A 357 0.91 49.90 -1.05
CA ILE A 357 2.16 50.28 -1.73
C ILE A 357 3.02 49.02 -1.87
N ASN A 358 3.61 48.80 -3.04
CA ASN A 358 4.49 47.67 -3.28
C ASN A 358 5.76 47.79 -2.39
N PRO A 359 6.00 46.85 -1.45
CA PRO A 359 7.16 46.91 -0.56
C PRO A 359 8.50 46.90 -1.32
N HIS A 360 8.51 46.29 -2.51
CA HIS A 360 9.70 46.18 -3.34
C HIS A 360 10.24 47.54 -3.83
N ASP A 361 9.39 48.57 -3.96
CA ASP A 361 9.80 49.91 -4.41
C ASP A 361 10.71 50.61 -3.39
N ALA A 362 10.66 50.19 -2.13
CA ALA A 362 11.45 50.74 -1.03
C ALA A 362 12.70 49.90 -0.69
N LEU A 363 12.88 48.75 -1.36
CA LEU A 363 13.95 47.80 -1.06
C LEU A 363 15.07 47.87 -2.10
N SER A 364 16.30 47.62 -1.65
CA SER A 364 17.39 47.35 -2.59
C SER A 364 17.13 46.03 -3.36
N PRO A 365 17.63 45.85 -4.59
CA PRO A 365 17.43 44.62 -5.36
C PRO A 365 17.81 43.34 -4.61
N ALA A 366 18.89 43.37 -3.83
CA ALA A 366 19.36 42.21 -3.05
C ALA A 366 18.44 41.85 -1.88
N LEU A 367 17.83 42.84 -1.23
CA LEU A 367 16.84 42.61 -0.17
C LEU A 367 15.51 42.15 -0.76
N SER A 368 15.08 42.78 -1.85
CA SER A 368 13.88 42.40 -2.60
C SER A 368 13.91 40.92 -3.00
N ALA A 369 15.05 40.43 -3.49
CA ALA A 369 15.19 39.04 -3.92
C ALA A 369 15.21 38.01 -2.77
N LYS A 370 15.38 38.43 -1.51
CA LYS A 370 15.34 37.53 -0.34
C LYS A 370 13.93 37.33 0.21
N GLU A 371 13.00 38.23 -0.10
CA GLU A 371 11.63 38.26 0.43
C GLU A 371 10.62 37.59 -0.51
N VAL A 372 11.08 37.14 -1.69
CA VAL A 372 10.35 36.37 -2.72
C VAL A 372 10.85 34.94 -2.67
#